data_AF-A0A9E0AG35-F1
#
_entry.id   AF-A0A9E0AG35-F1
#
_cell.length_a   1.000
_cell.length_b   1.000
_cell.length_c   1.000
_cell.angle_alpha   90.00
_cell.angle_beta   90.00
_cell.angle_gamma   90.00
#
_symmetry.space_group_name_H-M   'P 1'
#
loop_
_entity.id
_entity.type
_entity.pdbx_description
1 polymer ?
#
loop_
_entity_poly.entity_id
_entity_poly.type
_entity_poly.pdbx_seq_one_letter_code
_entity_poly.pdbx_strand_id
1 'polypeptide(L)'
;MTILLNSNVRKLLVSAVALLVIVSFTSCGKNIAFQNSTIVPAAQGKVSVKKDNNKNYAIKIKISNLAEVTRLQPSKNVYVVWMETDENLIKNIGRIKSDSGFMSSKLKASFETVTSFKPIKIFITAEDNQDTLYPGTQMVLSTDRF
;
A
#
# COMPACT_ATOMS: atom_id res chain seq x y z
N MET A 1 45.62 -20.75 13.31
CA MET A 1 46.43 -20.02 12.30
C MET A 1 45.90 -18.60 12.21
N THR A 2 46.51 -17.67 12.95
CA THR A 2 46.16 -16.25 12.98
C THR A 2 46.83 -15.54 11.81
N ILE A 3 46.04 -15.07 10.86
CA ILE A 3 46.55 -14.32 9.70
C ILE A 3 46.92 -12.91 10.19
N LEU A 4 48.21 -12.58 10.24
CA LEU A 4 48.67 -11.21 10.52
C LEU A 4 48.54 -10.37 9.24
N LEU A 5 47.47 -9.60 9.15
CA LEU A 5 47.23 -8.68 8.03
C LEU A 5 47.99 -7.35 8.22
N ASN A 6 48.71 -6.92 7.18
CA ASN A 6 49.37 -5.62 7.10
C ASN A 6 48.36 -4.47 7.30
N SER A 7 48.77 -3.42 8.04
CA SER A 7 47.98 -2.20 8.31
C SER A 7 47.34 -1.59 7.05
N ASN A 8 48.05 -1.58 5.92
CA ASN A 8 47.53 -1.06 4.66
C ASN A 8 46.44 -1.96 4.06
N VAL A 9 46.59 -3.28 4.19
CA VAL A 9 45.59 -4.26 3.76
C VAL A 9 44.35 -4.18 4.66
N ARG A 10 44.52 -3.95 5.97
CA ARG A 10 43.40 -3.73 6.90
C ARG A 10 42.62 -2.46 6.55
N LYS A 11 43.30 -1.36 6.21
CA LYS A 11 42.66 -0.11 5.76
C LYS A 11 41.91 -0.32 4.44
N LEU A 12 42.50 -1.05 3.49
CA LEU A 12 41.85 -1.40 2.22
C LEU A 12 40.60 -2.26 2.44
N LEU A 13 40.67 -3.29 3.29
CA LEU A 13 39.53 -4.14 3.63
C LEU A 13 38.42 -3.36 4.34
N VAL A 14 38.76 -2.48 5.29
CA VAL A 14 37.79 -1.62 5.97
C VAL A 14 37.13 -0.66 4.97
N SER A 15 37.90 -0.08 4.05
CA SER A 15 37.37 0.78 3.00
C SER A 15 36.45 0.01 2.03
N ALA A 16 36.80 -1.23 1.66
CA ALA A 16 36.00 -2.07 0.79
C ALA A 16 34.67 -2.49 1.44
N VAL A 17 34.69 -2.85 2.73
CA VAL A 17 33.49 -3.15 3.51
C VAL A 17 32.60 -1.90 3.64
N ALA A 18 33.19 -0.74 3.92
CA ALA A 18 32.46 0.53 3.99
C ALA A 18 31.79 0.87 2.65
N LEU A 19 32.48 0.65 1.52
CA LEU A 19 31.93 0.88 0.19
C LEU A 19 30.77 -0.10 -0.12
N LEU A 20 30.88 -1.37 0.27
CA LEU A 20 29.85 -2.40 0.05
C LEU A 20 28.56 -2.09 0.84
N VAL A 21 28.68 -1.57 2.06
CA VAL A 21 27.54 -1.16 2.89
C VAL A 21 26.75 -0.01 2.26
N ILE A 22 27.43 0.91 1.55
CA ILE A 22 26.78 2.07 0.91
C ILE A 22 25.87 1.65 -0.25
N VAL A 23 26.18 0.55 -0.96
CA VAL A 23 25.39 0.09 -2.13
C VAL A 23 24.12 -0.69 -1.73
N SER A 24 23.92 -0.98 -0.43
CA SER A 24 22.91 -1.95 0.02
C SER A 24 21.49 -1.40 0.19
N PHE A 25 21.22 -0.12 -0.10
CA PHE A 25 19.93 0.54 0.24
C PHE A 25 19.03 0.92 -0.95
N THR A 26 19.11 0.23 -2.09
CA THR A 26 18.21 0.49 -3.23
C THR A 26 16.88 -0.29 -3.14
N SER A 27 16.06 -0.03 -2.11
CA SER A 27 14.68 -0.56 -2.09
C SER A 27 13.76 0.36 -2.89
N CYS A 28 13.59 0.08 -4.19
CA CYS A 28 12.68 0.82 -5.07
C CYS A 28 11.21 0.41 -4.79
N GLY A 29 10.52 1.14 -3.93
CA GLY A 29 9.07 1.05 -3.72
C GLY A 29 8.41 2.39 -4.01
N LYS A 30 7.28 2.37 -4.71
CA LYS A 30 6.49 3.58 -4.99
C LYS A 30 5.56 3.86 -3.82
N ASN A 31 5.50 5.11 -3.37
CA ASN A 31 4.51 5.58 -2.40
C ASN A 31 3.63 6.62 -3.07
N ILE A 32 2.33 6.37 -3.12
CA ILE A 32 1.34 7.20 -3.80
C ILE A 32 0.31 7.64 -2.76
N ALA A 33 0.01 8.94 -2.68
CA ALA A 33 -1.03 9.45 -1.81
C ALA A 33 -2.41 9.26 -2.46
N PHE A 34 -3.45 9.10 -1.63
CA PHE A 34 -4.82 9.23 -2.12
C PHE A 34 -5.14 10.70 -2.40
N GLN A 35 -5.97 10.93 -3.42
CA GLN A 35 -6.61 12.20 -3.70
C GLN A 35 -7.62 12.55 -2.62
N ASN A 36 -7.91 13.85 -2.49
CA ASN A 36 -8.94 14.34 -1.59
C ASN A 36 -10.31 13.75 -1.97
N SER A 37 -10.98 13.16 -0.99
CA SER A 37 -12.30 12.57 -1.17
C SER A 37 -13.40 13.63 -1.07
N THR A 38 -14.39 13.56 -1.94
CA THR A 38 -15.63 14.33 -1.80
C THR A 38 -16.62 13.67 -0.83
N ILE A 39 -16.51 12.36 -0.62
CA ILE A 39 -17.39 11.57 0.24
C ILE A 39 -16.91 11.57 1.70
N VAL A 40 -15.59 11.47 1.91
CA VAL A 40 -14.96 11.50 3.23
C VAL A 40 -13.78 12.49 3.24
N PRO A 41 -14.02 13.82 3.25
CA PRO A 41 -12.98 14.83 3.07
C PRO A 41 -11.84 14.77 4.09
N ALA A 42 -12.10 14.27 5.29
CA ALA A 42 -11.09 14.13 6.33
C ALA A 42 -10.14 12.95 6.09
N ALA A 43 -10.53 11.96 5.28
CA ALA A 43 -9.77 10.73 5.07
C ALA A 43 -8.46 11.02 4.34
N GLN A 44 -7.37 10.55 4.92
CA GLN A 44 -6.02 10.70 4.40
C GLN A 44 -5.36 9.33 4.37
N GLY A 45 -4.66 9.03 3.29
CA GLY A 45 -3.96 7.76 3.21
C GLY A 45 -2.95 7.68 2.09
N LYS A 46 -2.24 6.57 2.07
CA LYS A 46 -1.22 6.28 1.07
C LYS A 46 -1.21 4.81 0.71
N VAL A 47 -0.77 4.55 -0.51
CA VAL A 47 -0.54 3.24 -1.11
C VAL A 47 0.96 3.08 -1.33
N SER A 48 1.54 2.03 -0.78
CA SER A 48 2.91 1.60 -1.05
C SER A 48 2.86 0.40 -1.98
N VAL A 49 3.51 0.49 -3.14
CA VAL A 49 3.65 -0.61 -4.10
C VAL A 49 5.11 -0.97 -4.21
N LYS A 50 5.44 -2.22 -3.85
CA LYS A 50 6.80 -2.75 -3.95
C LYS A 50 6.81 -3.99 -4.81
N LYS A 51 7.68 -4.01 -5.82
CA LYS A 51 7.90 -5.21 -6.63
C LYS A 51 8.89 -6.14 -5.92
N ASP A 52 8.57 -7.41 -5.85
CA ASP A 52 9.45 -8.45 -5.32
C ASP A 52 10.31 -9.10 -6.42
N ASN A 53 11.23 -9.98 -6.03
CA ASN A 53 12.12 -10.68 -6.96
C ASN A 53 11.37 -11.68 -7.86
N ASN A 54 10.18 -12.11 -7.45
CA ASN A 54 9.30 -13.01 -8.20
C ASN A 54 8.38 -12.26 -9.18
N LYS A 55 8.60 -10.94 -9.35
CA LYS A 55 7.80 -10.04 -10.18
C LYS A 55 6.35 -9.86 -9.70
N ASN A 56 6.04 -10.22 -8.46
CA ASN A 56 4.79 -9.83 -7.81
C ASN A 56 4.90 -8.42 -7.21
N TYR A 57 3.76 -7.80 -7.00
CA TYR A 57 3.61 -6.48 -6.42
C TYR A 57 2.93 -6.61 -5.06
N ALA A 58 3.68 -6.28 -4.01
CA ALA A 58 3.14 -6.10 -2.68
C ALA A 58 2.49 -4.72 -2.57
N ILE A 59 1.20 -4.69 -2.24
CA ILE A 59 0.40 -3.48 -2.10
C ILE A 59 0.07 -3.32 -0.62
N LYS A 60 0.41 -2.17 -0.05
CA LYS A 60 0.12 -1.81 1.34
C LYS A 60 -0.60 -0.47 1.37
N ILE A 61 -1.76 -0.44 2.01
CA ILE A 61 -2.60 0.74 2.13
C ILE A 61 -2.73 1.09 3.61
N LYS A 62 -2.54 2.38 3.93
CA LYS A 62 -2.77 2.92 5.26
C LYS A 62 -3.62 4.17 5.14
N ILE A 63 -4.70 4.21 5.92
CA ILE A 63 -5.68 5.30 5.91
C ILE A 63 -5.93 5.73 7.35
N SER A 64 -6.08 7.03 7.55
CA SER A 64 -6.48 7.69 8.78
C SER A 64 -7.68 8.58 8.51
N ASN A 65 -8.47 8.87 9.54
CA ASN A 65 -9.69 9.67 9.46
C ASN A 65 -10.73 9.12 8.45
N LEU A 66 -10.73 7.80 8.21
CA LEU A 66 -11.75 7.14 7.40
C LEU A 66 -13.03 7.00 8.22
N ALA A 67 -14.12 7.60 7.73
CA ALA A 67 -15.43 7.46 8.33
C ALA A 67 -15.89 6.00 8.36
N GLU A 68 -16.68 5.64 9.37
CA GLU A 68 -17.33 4.34 9.40
C GLU A 68 -18.26 4.18 8.20
N VAL A 69 -18.23 3.00 7.57
CA VAL A 69 -18.95 2.74 6.32
C VAL A 69 -20.48 2.87 6.46
N THR A 70 -21.00 2.57 7.64
CA THR A 70 -22.42 2.72 8.00
C THR A 70 -22.85 4.17 8.24
N ARG A 71 -21.89 5.09 8.37
CA ARG A 71 -22.14 6.53 8.55
C ARG A 71 -22.14 7.30 7.23
N LEU A 72 -21.81 6.63 6.12
CA LEU A 72 -21.87 7.22 4.79
C LEU A 72 -23.32 7.49 4.37
N GLN A 73 -23.48 8.34 3.36
CA GLN A 73 -24.78 8.63 2.74
C GLN A 73 -24.68 8.39 1.22
N PRO A 74 -25.39 7.39 0.67
CA PRO A 74 -26.14 6.37 1.40
C PRO A 74 -25.21 5.49 2.26
N SER A 75 -25.77 4.88 3.31
CA SER A 75 -25.05 3.95 4.18
C SER A 75 -24.67 2.68 3.42
N LYS A 76 -23.50 2.11 3.72
CA LYS A 76 -22.96 0.89 3.12
C LYS A 76 -22.42 -0.06 4.20
N ASN A 77 -22.00 -1.25 3.79
CA ASN A 77 -21.59 -2.32 4.71
C ASN A 77 -20.09 -2.57 4.72
N VAL A 78 -19.39 -2.32 3.61
CA VAL A 78 -17.96 -2.65 3.49
C VAL A 78 -17.22 -1.70 2.57
N TYR A 79 -15.94 -1.46 2.88
CA TYR A 79 -15.02 -0.84 1.94
C TYR A 79 -14.28 -1.91 1.14
N VAL A 80 -14.39 -1.83 -0.19
CA VAL A 80 -13.73 -2.74 -1.14
C VAL A 80 -12.59 -1.99 -1.82
N VAL A 81 -11.43 -2.65 -1.92
CA VAL A 81 -10.24 -2.13 -2.58
C VAL A 81 -10.17 -2.70 -3.98
N TRP A 82 -9.97 -1.81 -4.94
CA TRP A 82 -9.85 -2.12 -6.35
C TRP A 82 -8.49 -1.69 -6.88
N MET A 83 -7.99 -2.45 -7.85
CA MET A 83 -6.84 -2.07 -8.66
C MET A 83 -7.21 -2.01 -10.13
N GLU A 84 -6.65 -1.02 -10.82
CA GLU A 84 -6.55 -1.03 -12.27
C GLU A 84 -5.15 -1.54 -12.66
N THR A 85 -5.10 -2.48 -13.60
CA THR A 85 -3.84 -3.03 -14.13
C THR A 85 -3.33 -2.21 -15.32
N ASP A 86 -2.08 -2.41 -15.71
CA ASP A 86 -1.51 -1.87 -16.96
C ASP A 86 -2.21 -2.37 -18.23
N GLU A 87 -2.96 -3.46 -18.14
CA GLU A 87 -3.87 -3.97 -19.17
C GLU A 87 -5.27 -3.30 -19.13
N ASN A 88 -5.44 -2.24 -18.33
CA ASN A 88 -6.71 -1.55 -18.07
C ASN A 88 -7.83 -2.46 -17.53
N LEU A 89 -7.47 -3.53 -16.81
CA LEU A 89 -8.44 -4.40 -16.14
C LEU A 89 -8.66 -3.92 -14.71
N ILE A 90 -9.92 -3.85 -14.28
CA ILE A 90 -10.29 -3.57 -12.89
C ILE A 90 -10.43 -4.90 -12.13
N LYS A 91 -9.74 -5.03 -11.00
CA LYS A 91 -9.79 -6.22 -10.14
C LYS A 91 -10.10 -5.84 -8.71
N ASN A 92 -11.03 -6.57 -8.09
CA ASN A 92 -11.23 -6.57 -6.64
C ASN A 92 -10.02 -7.26 -6.00
N ILE A 93 -9.32 -6.56 -5.10
CA ILE A 93 -8.15 -7.11 -4.40
C ILE A 93 -8.42 -7.41 -2.92
N GLY A 94 -9.62 -7.11 -2.44
CA GLY A 94 -10.10 -7.45 -1.11
C GLY A 94 -10.77 -6.28 -0.39
N ARG A 95 -11.08 -6.50 0.89
CA ARG A 95 -11.77 -5.51 1.74
C ARG A 95 -10.84 -4.93 2.80
N ILE A 96 -11.14 -3.70 3.19
CA ILE A 96 -10.45 -3.05 4.31
C ILE A 96 -11.03 -3.59 5.62
N LYS A 97 -10.15 -4.00 6.53
CA LYS A 97 -10.53 -4.25 7.93
C LYS A 97 -10.41 -2.92 8.68
N SER A 98 -11.54 -2.36 9.08
CA SER A 98 -11.56 -1.23 10.01
C SER A 98 -11.39 -1.77 11.42
N ASP A 99 -10.44 -1.24 12.18
CA ASP A 99 -10.30 -1.61 13.59
C ASP A 99 -11.51 -1.05 14.35
N SER A 100 -12.49 -1.91 14.68
CA SER A 100 -13.77 -1.51 15.31
C SER A 100 -13.84 -1.88 16.80
N GLY A 101 -12.71 -1.89 17.51
CA GLY A 101 -12.66 -2.11 18.96
C GLY A 101 -13.07 -0.89 19.80
N PHE A 102 -13.58 -1.11 21.02
CA PHE A 102 -13.97 -0.07 21.99
C PHE A 102 -12.81 0.88 22.39
N MET A 103 -11.56 0.44 22.20
CA MET A 103 -10.33 1.23 22.33
C MET A 103 -9.57 1.39 21.00
N SER A 104 -10.22 1.16 19.86
CA SER A 104 -9.60 1.41 18.55
C SER A 104 -9.52 2.90 18.30
N SER A 105 -8.40 3.39 17.79
CA SER A 105 -8.30 4.75 17.26
C SER A 105 -9.27 4.86 16.07
N LYS A 106 -10.49 5.33 16.35
CA LYS A 106 -11.78 5.13 15.66
C LYS A 106 -11.89 5.40 14.15
N LEU A 107 -10.81 5.72 13.44
CA LEU A 107 -10.88 6.11 12.02
C LEU A 107 -9.64 5.65 11.22
N LYS A 108 -8.94 4.60 11.68
CA LYS A 108 -7.79 4.04 10.96
C LYS A 108 -8.17 2.75 10.25
N ALA A 109 -7.56 2.56 9.08
CA ALA A 109 -7.77 1.41 8.24
C ALA A 109 -6.44 0.99 7.61
N SER A 110 -6.24 -0.32 7.50
CA SER A 110 -5.07 -0.89 6.82
C SER A 110 -5.47 -2.06 5.95
N PHE A 111 -4.70 -2.26 4.88
CA PHE A 111 -4.91 -3.34 3.94
C PHE A 111 -3.57 -3.74 3.30
N GLU A 112 -3.33 -5.04 3.19
CA GLU A 112 -2.11 -5.60 2.61
C GLU A 112 -2.47 -6.78 1.71
N THR A 113 -1.89 -6.82 0.51
CA THR A 113 -2.06 -7.92 -0.43
C THR A 113 -0.87 -8.04 -1.37
N VAL A 114 -0.80 -9.14 -2.10
CA VAL A 114 0.18 -9.38 -3.17
C VAL A 114 -0.54 -9.77 -4.46
N THR A 115 -0.04 -9.30 -5.59
CA THR A 115 -0.62 -9.58 -6.90
C THR A 115 0.47 -9.75 -7.96
N SER A 116 0.27 -10.63 -8.93
CA SER A 116 1.17 -10.77 -10.08
C SER A 116 0.92 -9.69 -11.15
N PHE A 117 -0.23 -9.04 -11.11
CA PHE A 117 -0.60 -7.98 -12.05
C PHE A 117 0.01 -6.64 -11.63
N LYS A 118 0.52 -5.87 -12.58
CA LYS A 118 1.10 -4.56 -12.30
C LYS A 118 -0.01 -3.53 -12.07
N PRO A 119 -0.12 -2.94 -10.87
CA PRO A 119 -1.11 -1.89 -10.62
C PRO A 119 -0.65 -0.58 -11.25
N ILE A 120 -1.58 0.16 -11.82
CA ILE A 120 -1.38 1.55 -12.30
C ILE A 120 -2.29 2.55 -11.58
N LYS A 121 -3.33 2.08 -10.89
CA LYS A 121 -4.23 2.90 -10.07
C LYS A 121 -4.85 2.02 -8.99
N ILE A 122 -4.99 2.57 -7.79
CA ILE A 122 -5.73 1.95 -6.68
C ILE A 122 -6.85 2.90 -6.26
N PHE A 123 -8.02 2.34 -6.00
CA PHE A 123 -9.17 3.08 -5.48
C PHE A 123 -10.03 2.21 -4.56
N ILE A 124 -10.87 2.86 -3.76
CA ILE A 124 -11.69 2.26 -2.72
C ILE A 124 -13.13 2.72 -2.94
N THR A 125 -14.06 1.78 -2.90
CA THR A 125 -15.49 2.05 -2.93
C THR A 125 -16.17 1.58 -1.64
N ALA A 126 -17.33 2.15 -1.35
CA ALA A 126 -18.22 1.65 -0.32
C ALA A 126 -19.33 0.79 -0.98
N GLU A 127 -19.47 -0.44 -0.52
CA GLU A 127 -20.35 -1.46 -1.12
C GLU A 127 -21.30 -2.07 -0.08
N ASP A 128 -22.40 -2.65 -0.57
CA ASP A 128 -23.35 -3.40 0.27
C ASP A 128 -22.88 -4.83 0.54
N ASN A 129 -22.13 -5.43 -0.40
CA ASN A 129 -21.63 -6.80 -0.32
C ASN A 129 -20.12 -6.85 -0.55
N GLN A 130 -19.46 -7.90 -0.03
CA GLN A 130 -18.00 -8.06 -0.11
C GLN A 130 -17.53 -8.66 -1.44
N ASP A 131 -18.36 -9.51 -2.05
CA ASP A 131 -18.02 -10.27 -3.26
C ASP A 131 -18.58 -9.60 -4.53
N THR A 132 -18.57 -8.26 -4.58
CA THR A 132 -19.00 -7.53 -5.77
C THR A 132 -18.02 -7.77 -6.92
N LEU A 133 -18.57 -8.06 -8.10
CA LEU A 133 -17.80 -8.28 -9.33
C LEU A 133 -17.35 -6.96 -9.98
N TYR A 134 -18.09 -5.88 -9.72
CA TYR A 134 -17.84 -4.57 -10.29
C TYR A 134 -17.88 -3.50 -9.20
N PRO A 135 -17.08 -2.42 -9.32
CA PRO A 135 -17.15 -1.31 -8.39
C PRO A 135 -18.51 -0.62 -8.46
N GLY A 136 -19.05 -0.30 -7.29
CA GLY A 136 -20.22 0.54 -7.13
C GLY A 136 -19.93 2.01 -7.43
N THR A 137 -20.97 2.84 -7.32
CA THR A 137 -20.92 4.26 -7.68
C THR A 137 -20.27 5.14 -6.61
N GLN A 138 -20.21 4.67 -5.36
CA GLN A 138 -19.70 5.45 -4.24
C GLN A 138 -18.18 5.26 -4.08
N MET A 139 -17.41 5.98 -4.91
CA MET A 139 -15.96 6.03 -4.81
C MET A 139 -15.52 6.91 -3.64
N VAL A 140 -14.79 6.31 -2.72
CA VAL A 140 -14.42 6.93 -1.43
C VAL A 140 -13.01 7.52 -1.53
N LEU A 141 -12.04 6.78 -2.02
CA LEU A 141 -10.67 7.26 -2.20
C LEU A 141 -10.12 6.73 -3.53
N SER A 142 -9.29 7.53 -4.19
CA SER A 142 -8.59 7.09 -5.39
C SER A 142 -7.20 7.73 -5.47
N THR A 143 -6.27 7.03 -6.08
CA THR A 143 -4.93 7.55 -6.38
C THR A 143 -4.90 8.13 -7.80
N ASP A 144 -3.90 8.97 -8.07
CA ASP A 144 -3.49 9.23 -9.45
C ASP A 144 -2.96 7.97 -10.11
N ARG A 145 -2.94 7.96 -11.44
CA ARG A 145 -2.27 6.91 -12.19
C ARG A 145 -0.75 7.01 -11.99
N PHE A 146 -0.05 5.88 -11.83
CA PHE A 146 1.38 5.83 -11.48
C PHE A 146 2.19 4.75 -12.22
#